data_AF-K7L2E0-F1
#
_entry.id   AF-K7L2E0-F1
#
_cell.length_a   1.000
_cell.length_b   1.000
_cell.length_c   1.000
_cell.angle_alpha   90.00
_cell.angle_beta   90.00
_cell.angle_gamma   90.00
#
_symmetry.space_group_name_H-M   'P 1'
#
loop_
_entity.id
_entity.type
_entity.pdbx_description
1 polymer ?
#
loop_
_entity_poly.entity_id
_entity_poly.type
_entity_poly.pdbx_seq_one_letter_code
_entity_poly.pdbx_strand_id
1 'polypeptide(L)'
;VRSCKSCQNCVNNVENHCQQKILAYGAKYVDDTITYGGFSDFMVVDEHFVVSILSGLPLDVAAPFLGAGITVYGPLRYFGLDKPNMHLGVVGLGGLGHLAVKFAKALDLKVSVIISTSPNKKKKAIQHLGADSFVAAVCTLDGIIDTISAMHPLTPLIDLLKSHGKLVMVGAPEKPLELLLPSLIMGRKTIAASYIGGVKRHKKLLISPLNTMLDLKLR
;
A
#
# COMPACT_ATOMS: atom_id res chain seq x y z
N VAL A 1 18.35 -0.46 -0.70
CA VAL A 1 19.49 -1.16 -1.35
C VAL A 1 20.36 -1.93 -0.37
N ARG A 2 20.34 -1.60 0.92
CA ARG A 2 21.07 -2.35 1.96
C ARG A 2 20.38 -2.25 3.32
N SER A 3 20.68 -3.18 4.23
CA SER A 3 20.36 -3.13 5.67
C SER A 3 21.51 -3.78 6.46
N CYS A 4 21.43 -3.80 7.80
CA CYS A 4 22.45 -4.44 8.62
C CYS A 4 22.46 -5.98 8.55
N LYS A 5 21.39 -6.60 8.03
CA LYS A 5 21.20 -8.06 7.92
C LYS A 5 21.21 -8.86 9.24
N SER A 6 21.50 -8.24 10.38
CA SER A 6 21.65 -8.91 11.68
C SER A 6 20.60 -8.55 12.73
N CYS A 7 19.94 -7.39 12.62
CA CYS A 7 18.93 -7.00 13.61
C CYS A 7 17.64 -7.83 13.47
N GLN A 8 16.81 -7.83 14.52
CA GLN A 8 15.55 -8.58 14.55
C GLN A 8 14.65 -8.30 13.33
N ASN A 9 14.58 -7.05 12.88
CA ASN A 9 13.80 -6.68 11.69
C ASN A 9 14.34 -7.34 10.41
N CYS A 10 15.67 -7.43 10.27
CA CYS A 10 16.26 -8.10 9.11
C CYS A 10 16.05 -9.61 9.15
N VAL A 11 16.26 -10.24 10.31
CA VAL A 11 16.00 -11.67 10.52
C VAL A 11 14.53 -12.01 10.23
N ASN A 12 13.61 -11.12 10.60
CA ASN A 12 12.18 -11.26 10.36
C ASN A 12 11.74 -10.90 8.93
N ASN A 13 12.66 -10.67 7.98
CA ASN A 13 12.38 -10.29 6.59
C ASN A 13 11.55 -9.00 6.45
N VAL A 14 11.80 -8.05 7.35
CA VAL A 14 11.20 -6.70 7.37
C VAL A 14 12.32 -5.65 7.42
N GLU A 15 13.28 -5.78 6.51
CA GLU A 15 14.46 -4.93 6.39
C GLU A 15 14.11 -3.45 6.17
N ASN A 16 12.91 -3.18 5.66
CA ASN A 16 12.34 -1.83 5.52
C ASN A 16 12.19 -1.10 6.88
N HIS A 17 12.13 -1.84 7.99
CA HIS A 17 12.13 -1.29 9.36
C HIS A 17 13.51 -1.34 10.02
N CYS A 18 14.58 -1.72 9.31
CA CYS A 18 15.94 -1.62 9.83
C CYS A 18 16.30 -0.15 10.05
N GLN A 19 16.92 0.15 11.20
CA GLN A 19 17.42 1.49 11.50
C GLN A 19 18.65 1.83 10.65
N GLN A 20 19.45 0.83 10.28
CA GLN A 20 20.61 0.95 9.39
C GLN A 20 20.27 0.60 7.93
N LYS A 21 19.03 0.86 7.50
CA LYS A 21 18.65 0.70 6.09
C LYS A 21 19.27 1.81 5.25
N ILE A 22 19.69 1.47 4.04
CA ILE A 22 20.17 2.43 3.05
C ILE A 22 19.13 2.52 1.92
N LEU A 23 18.61 3.72 1.71
CA LEU A 23 17.63 4.04 0.66
C LEU A 23 18.28 3.97 -0.72
N ALA A 24 17.46 3.72 -1.74
CA ALA A 24 17.93 3.59 -3.12
C ALA A 24 18.50 4.88 -3.70
N TYR A 25 18.12 6.05 -3.16
CA TYR A 25 18.67 7.33 -3.55
C TYR A 25 18.73 8.29 -2.35
N GLY A 26 19.64 9.25 -2.40
CA GLY A 26 19.75 10.33 -1.42
C GLY A 26 20.21 9.90 -0.02
N ALA A 27 20.70 8.66 0.13
CA ALA A 27 21.25 8.15 1.37
C ALA A 27 22.77 7.97 1.25
N LYS A 28 23.45 8.02 2.39
CA LYS A 28 24.88 7.72 2.48
C LYS A 28 25.09 6.20 2.44
N TYR A 29 25.91 5.71 1.52
CA TYR A 29 26.30 4.31 1.42
C TYR A 29 27.42 3.97 2.41
N VAL A 30 27.85 2.70 2.47
CA VAL A 30 28.86 2.25 3.45
C VAL A 30 30.27 2.79 3.19
N ASP A 31 30.54 3.20 1.96
CA ASP A 31 31.80 3.81 1.49
C ASP A 31 31.73 5.34 1.50
N ASP A 32 30.76 5.90 2.23
CA ASP A 32 30.47 7.32 2.33
C ASP A 32 29.99 8.02 1.06
N THR A 33 29.79 7.30 -0.04
CA THR A 33 29.19 7.84 -1.27
C THR A 33 27.68 8.06 -1.15
N ILE A 34 27.09 8.84 -2.04
CA ILE A 34 25.63 9.04 -2.10
C ILE A 34 25.01 8.01 -3.02
N THR A 35 23.90 7.40 -2.59
CA THR A 35 23.13 6.51 -3.46
C THR A 35 22.37 7.30 -4.52
N TYR A 36 22.44 6.83 -5.76
CA TYR A 36 21.69 7.33 -6.90
C TYR A 36 20.64 6.30 -7.33
N GLY A 37 19.43 6.78 -7.61
CA GLY A 37 18.27 5.94 -7.91
C GLY A 37 18.24 5.47 -9.37
N GLY A 38 17.14 4.81 -9.75
CA GLY A 38 16.99 4.19 -11.08
C GLY A 38 16.77 5.15 -12.26
N PHE A 39 17.00 6.46 -12.10
CA PHE A 39 17.03 7.40 -13.23
C PHE A 39 18.46 7.48 -13.78
N SER A 40 18.99 6.31 -14.11
CA SER A 40 20.35 6.05 -14.60
C SER A 40 20.30 4.91 -15.62
N ASP A 41 21.39 4.73 -16.36
CA ASP A 41 21.58 3.66 -17.35
C ASP A 41 21.94 2.32 -16.71
N PHE A 42 22.66 2.33 -15.57
CA PHE A 42 22.95 1.13 -14.78
C PHE A 42 22.80 1.37 -13.27
N MET A 43 22.69 0.28 -12.50
CA MET A 43 22.61 0.29 -11.05
C MET A 43 23.33 -0.92 -10.46
N VAL A 44 24.06 -0.73 -9.37
CA VAL A 44 24.68 -1.82 -8.59
C VAL A 44 23.97 -1.94 -7.25
N VAL A 45 23.49 -3.13 -6.93
CA VAL A 45 22.71 -3.39 -5.70
C VAL A 45 23.16 -4.72 -5.09
N ASP A 46 23.17 -4.80 -3.76
CA ASP A 46 23.37 -6.04 -3.02
C ASP A 46 22.30 -7.07 -3.41
N GLU A 47 22.71 -8.29 -3.76
CA GLU A 47 21.85 -9.35 -4.29
C GLU A 47 20.63 -9.66 -3.40
N HIS A 48 20.74 -9.45 -2.08
CA HIS A 48 19.65 -9.67 -1.14
C HIS A 48 18.46 -8.76 -1.44
N PHE A 49 18.71 -7.57 -1.99
CA PHE A 49 17.69 -6.56 -2.30
C PHE A 49 17.23 -6.61 -3.76
N VAL A 50 17.76 -7.54 -4.55
CA VAL A 50 17.30 -7.80 -5.91
C VAL A 50 16.11 -8.75 -5.86
N VAL A 51 15.08 -8.43 -6.65
CA VAL A 51 13.90 -9.27 -6.82
C VAL A 51 13.77 -9.70 -8.27
N SER A 52 13.58 -11.00 -8.48
CA SER A 52 13.37 -11.57 -9.80
C SER A 52 11.97 -11.22 -10.30
N ILE A 53 11.89 -10.70 -11.52
CA ILE A 53 10.63 -10.48 -12.22
C ILE A 53 10.26 -11.77 -12.95
N LEU A 54 9.01 -12.20 -12.87
CA LEU A 54 8.52 -13.40 -13.56
C LEU A 54 8.68 -13.25 -15.08
N SER A 55 9.09 -14.33 -15.75
CA SER A 55 9.10 -14.42 -17.21
C SER A 55 7.69 -14.20 -17.76
N GLY A 56 7.53 -13.24 -18.67
CA GLY A 56 6.25 -12.91 -19.30
C GLY A 56 5.54 -11.69 -18.73
N LEU A 57 5.99 -11.15 -17.59
CA LEU A 57 5.49 -9.86 -17.11
C LEU A 57 6.22 -8.72 -17.83
N PRO A 58 5.50 -7.81 -18.53
CA PRO A 58 6.11 -6.62 -19.11
C PRO A 58 6.83 -5.79 -18.03
N LEU A 59 8.08 -5.42 -18.28
CA LEU A 59 8.94 -4.76 -17.29
C LEU A 59 8.42 -3.37 -16.88
N ASP A 60 7.82 -2.66 -17.83
CA ASP A 60 7.13 -1.39 -17.64
C ASP A 60 5.92 -1.52 -16.69
N VAL A 61 5.20 -2.63 -16.78
CA VAL A 61 4.10 -2.96 -15.87
C VAL A 61 4.63 -3.38 -14.50
N ALA A 62 5.76 -4.10 -14.44
CA ALA A 62 6.36 -4.56 -13.19
C ALA A 62 6.90 -3.42 -12.32
N ALA A 63 7.51 -2.40 -12.92
CA ALA A 63 8.24 -1.36 -12.20
C ALA A 63 7.43 -0.65 -11.10
N PRO A 64 6.17 -0.20 -11.32
CA PRO A 64 5.36 0.43 -10.28
C PRO A 64 5.05 -0.48 -9.08
N PHE A 65 5.04 -1.81 -9.27
CA PHE A 65 4.73 -2.74 -8.19
C PHE A 65 5.82 -2.80 -7.13
N LEU A 66 7.07 -2.54 -7.52
CA LEU A 66 8.22 -2.54 -6.61
C LEU A 66 8.16 -1.42 -5.56
N GLY A 67 7.46 -0.32 -5.84
CA GLY A 67 7.28 0.79 -4.89
C GLY A 67 5.83 0.92 -4.44
N ALA A 68 4.96 1.33 -5.35
CA ALA A 68 3.56 1.61 -5.02
C ALA A 68 2.78 0.32 -4.72
N GLY A 69 3.04 -0.76 -5.47
CA GLY A 69 2.33 -2.02 -5.29
C GLY A 69 2.57 -2.67 -3.94
N ILE A 70 3.82 -2.78 -3.51
CA ILE A 70 4.16 -3.33 -2.20
C ILE A 70 3.59 -2.48 -1.05
N THR A 71 3.54 -1.17 -1.23
CA THR A 71 3.07 -0.23 -0.20
C THR A 71 1.59 -0.43 0.09
N VAL A 72 0.80 -0.86 -0.89
CA VAL A 72 -0.63 -1.17 -0.70
C VAL A 72 -0.88 -2.65 -0.43
N TYR A 73 -0.14 -3.55 -1.06
CA TYR A 73 -0.30 -4.99 -0.85
C TYR A 73 0.17 -5.45 0.54
N GLY A 74 1.26 -4.84 1.03
CA GLY A 74 1.83 -5.13 2.33
C GLY A 74 0.84 -5.01 3.48
N PRO A 75 0.18 -3.84 3.66
CA PRO A 75 -0.82 -3.67 4.70
C PRO A 75 -2.04 -4.56 4.51
N LEU A 76 -2.52 -4.79 3.28
CA LEU A 76 -3.65 -5.69 3.04
C LEU A 76 -3.39 -7.09 3.63
N ARG A 77 -2.21 -7.65 3.37
CA ARG A 77 -1.80 -8.94 3.93
C ARG A 77 -1.47 -8.87 5.43
N TYR A 78 -0.76 -7.85 5.87
CA TYR A 78 -0.29 -7.76 7.26
C TYR A 78 -1.44 -7.57 8.25
N PHE A 79 -2.41 -6.73 7.89
CA PHE A 79 -3.58 -6.45 8.73
C PHE A 79 -4.74 -7.42 8.51
N GLY A 80 -4.57 -8.44 7.65
CA GLY A 80 -5.62 -9.42 7.33
C GLY A 80 -6.86 -8.79 6.69
N LEU A 81 -6.65 -7.79 5.83
CA LEU A 81 -7.66 -7.11 5.01
C LEU A 81 -7.74 -7.72 3.60
N ASP A 82 -7.39 -8.99 3.49
CA ASP A 82 -7.24 -9.78 2.27
C ASP A 82 -8.15 -11.01 2.26
N LYS A 83 -9.10 -11.10 3.20
CA LYS A 83 -10.03 -12.21 3.30
C LYS A 83 -11.22 -11.99 2.35
N PRO A 84 -11.68 -13.04 1.64
CA PRO A 84 -12.84 -12.92 0.75
C PRO A 84 -14.06 -12.29 1.44
N ASN A 85 -14.85 -11.55 0.68
CA ASN A 85 -16.08 -10.86 1.14
C ASN A 85 -15.87 -9.71 2.15
N MET A 86 -14.62 -9.31 2.47
CA MET A 86 -14.40 -8.07 3.21
C MET A 86 -14.75 -6.85 2.37
N HIS A 87 -15.21 -5.80 3.04
CA HIS A 87 -15.50 -4.51 2.45
C HIS A 87 -14.39 -3.51 2.79
N LEU A 88 -13.57 -3.20 1.79
CA LEU A 88 -12.43 -2.30 1.90
C LEU A 88 -12.77 -0.89 1.39
N GLY A 89 -12.43 0.12 2.17
CA GLY A 89 -12.36 1.51 1.72
C GLY A 89 -10.98 1.85 1.15
N VAL A 90 -10.93 2.56 0.04
CA VAL A 90 -9.69 3.16 -0.48
C VAL A 90 -9.85 4.68 -0.51
N VAL A 91 -9.05 5.38 0.26
CA VAL A 91 -9.12 6.83 0.39
C VAL A 91 -8.03 7.46 -0.47
N GLY A 92 -8.45 8.30 -1.42
CA GLY A 92 -7.56 8.87 -2.44
C GLY A 92 -7.38 7.94 -3.66
N LEU A 93 -7.36 8.53 -4.86
CA LEU A 93 -7.26 7.80 -6.13
C LEU A 93 -6.09 8.30 -6.98
N GLY A 94 -4.88 8.20 -6.42
CA GLY A 94 -3.60 8.48 -7.08
C GLY A 94 -2.87 7.22 -7.53
N GLY A 95 -1.53 7.25 -7.50
CA GLY A 95 -0.68 6.10 -7.80
C GLY A 95 -0.89 4.91 -6.85
N LEU A 96 -0.94 5.15 -5.54
CA LEU A 96 -1.22 4.10 -4.55
C LEU A 96 -2.69 3.66 -4.61
N GLY A 97 -3.62 4.61 -4.59
CA GLY A 97 -5.06 4.33 -4.55
C GLY A 97 -5.55 3.47 -5.72
N HIS A 98 -5.08 3.70 -6.95
CA HIS A 98 -5.49 2.87 -8.07
C HIS A 98 -4.98 1.42 -7.96
N LEU A 99 -3.76 1.21 -7.43
CA LEU A 99 -3.24 -0.13 -7.16
C LEU A 99 -3.98 -0.79 -6.01
N ALA A 100 -4.32 -0.05 -4.95
CA ALA A 100 -5.09 -0.56 -3.83
C ALA A 100 -6.44 -1.12 -4.28
N VAL A 101 -7.17 -0.40 -5.14
CA VAL A 101 -8.43 -0.89 -5.73
C VAL A 101 -8.19 -2.18 -6.52
N LYS A 102 -7.17 -2.22 -7.41
CA LYS A 102 -6.91 -3.41 -8.21
C LYS A 102 -6.51 -4.62 -7.39
N PHE A 103 -5.66 -4.45 -6.37
CA PHE A 103 -5.32 -5.54 -5.46
C PHE A 103 -6.54 -6.03 -4.68
N ALA A 104 -7.37 -5.11 -4.20
CA ALA A 104 -8.58 -5.48 -3.48
C ALA A 104 -9.56 -6.26 -4.37
N LYS A 105 -9.78 -5.84 -5.61
CA LYS A 105 -10.61 -6.60 -6.57
C LYS A 105 -9.99 -7.95 -6.93
N ALA A 106 -8.66 -8.04 -7.07
CA ALA A 106 -7.96 -9.31 -7.28
C ALA A 106 -8.03 -10.28 -6.08
N LEU A 107 -8.31 -9.75 -4.88
CA LEU A 107 -8.53 -10.54 -3.66
C LEU A 107 -10.02 -10.81 -3.39
N ASP A 108 -10.89 -10.55 -4.36
CA ASP A 108 -12.34 -10.73 -4.27
C ASP A 108 -12.98 -9.93 -3.11
N LEU A 109 -12.49 -8.70 -2.93
CA LEU A 109 -13.03 -7.77 -1.96
C LEU A 109 -14.09 -6.87 -2.60
N LYS A 110 -15.05 -6.45 -1.78
CA LYS A 110 -15.89 -5.30 -2.10
C LYS A 110 -15.11 -4.03 -1.84
N VAL A 111 -15.11 -3.09 -2.78
CA VAL A 111 -14.30 -1.88 -2.72
C VAL A 111 -15.18 -0.64 -2.79
N SER A 112 -15.10 0.20 -1.76
CA SER A 112 -15.59 1.58 -1.80
C SER A 112 -14.42 2.53 -2.00
N VAL A 113 -14.43 3.29 -3.08
CA VAL A 113 -13.50 4.39 -3.27
C VAL A 113 -14.06 5.62 -2.57
N ILE A 114 -13.33 6.15 -1.59
CA ILE A 114 -13.72 7.31 -0.79
C ILE A 114 -12.86 8.49 -1.25
N ILE A 115 -13.51 9.50 -1.82
CA ILE A 115 -12.81 10.70 -2.28
C ILE A 115 -13.53 11.91 -1.70
N SER A 116 -12.81 12.68 -0.88
CA SER A 116 -13.35 13.89 -0.27
C SER A 116 -13.52 15.04 -1.30
N THR A 117 -12.69 15.11 -2.35
CA THR A 117 -12.50 16.36 -3.11
C THR A 117 -12.68 16.27 -4.63
N SER A 118 -12.99 15.12 -5.22
CA SER A 118 -13.01 15.00 -6.70
C SER A 118 -14.10 14.07 -7.24
N PRO A 119 -15.34 14.56 -7.41
CA PRO A 119 -16.43 13.83 -8.05
C PRO A 119 -16.06 13.29 -9.45
N ASN A 120 -15.22 14.02 -10.18
CA ASN A 120 -14.75 13.68 -11.53
C ASN A 120 -14.02 12.32 -11.59
N LYS A 121 -13.53 11.82 -10.46
CA LYS A 121 -12.84 10.52 -10.39
C LYS A 121 -13.81 9.33 -10.28
N LYS A 122 -15.12 9.56 -10.15
CA LYS A 122 -16.15 8.52 -10.07
C LYS A 122 -16.14 7.60 -11.27
N LYS A 123 -16.10 8.17 -12.48
CA LYS A 123 -16.06 7.39 -13.74
C LYS A 123 -14.84 6.47 -13.79
N LYS A 124 -13.67 6.97 -13.39
CA LYS A 124 -12.42 6.19 -13.33
C LYS A 124 -12.51 5.08 -12.28
N ALA A 125 -13.01 5.38 -11.07
CA ALA A 125 -13.14 4.41 -9.99
C ALA A 125 -14.05 3.23 -10.36
N ILE A 126 -15.25 3.52 -10.87
CA ILE A 126 -16.26 2.50 -11.16
C ILE A 126 -15.93 1.78 -12.48
N GLN A 127 -15.78 2.53 -13.57
CA GLN A 127 -15.68 1.92 -14.91
C GLN A 127 -14.28 1.38 -15.25
N HIS A 128 -13.21 1.99 -14.75
CA HIS A 128 -11.84 1.62 -15.16
C HIS A 128 -11.10 0.78 -14.12
N LEU A 129 -11.53 0.82 -12.85
CA LEU A 129 -10.87 0.10 -11.76
C LEU A 129 -11.78 -0.97 -11.13
N GLY A 130 -13.08 -0.99 -11.46
CA GLY A 130 -14.02 -1.98 -10.94
C GLY A 130 -14.41 -1.77 -9.47
N ALA A 131 -14.33 -0.54 -8.95
CA ALA A 131 -14.82 -0.25 -7.60
C ALA A 131 -16.35 -0.39 -7.54
N ASP A 132 -16.85 -1.06 -6.51
CA ASP A 132 -18.27 -1.35 -6.33
C ASP A 132 -19.08 -0.11 -5.93
N SER A 133 -18.42 0.88 -5.32
CA SER A 133 -19.05 2.14 -4.94
C SER A 133 -18.06 3.28 -4.82
N PHE A 134 -18.56 4.51 -4.94
CA PHE A 134 -17.79 5.75 -4.82
C PHE A 134 -18.03 6.49 -3.50
N VAL A 135 -18.82 5.88 -2.61
CA VAL A 135 -19.14 6.35 -1.26
C VAL A 135 -19.29 5.12 -0.39
N ALA A 136 -19.03 5.26 0.91
CA ALA A 136 -19.30 4.23 1.89
C ALA A 136 -20.32 4.74 2.89
N ALA A 137 -21.15 3.85 3.43
CA ALA A 137 -22.04 4.16 4.54
C ALA A 137 -21.31 3.98 5.87
N VAL A 138 -21.79 4.66 6.90
CA VAL A 138 -21.27 4.57 8.28
C VAL A 138 -21.26 3.10 8.75
N CYS A 139 -20.20 2.69 9.44
CA CYS A 139 -20.05 1.34 9.99
C CYS A 139 -20.18 0.18 8.98
N THR A 140 -19.73 0.34 7.73
CA THR A 140 -19.81 -0.72 6.70
C THR A 140 -18.46 -1.30 6.28
N LEU A 141 -17.35 -0.67 6.62
CA LEU A 141 -16.02 -1.07 6.13
C LEU A 141 -15.27 -1.90 7.17
N ASP A 142 -14.68 -3.03 6.73
CA ASP A 142 -13.81 -3.86 7.55
C ASP A 142 -12.40 -3.24 7.68
N GLY A 143 -11.99 -2.47 6.67
CA GLY A 143 -10.77 -1.68 6.73
C GLY A 143 -10.73 -0.58 5.68
N ILE A 144 -9.82 0.35 5.88
CA ILE A 144 -9.55 1.47 4.98
C ILE A 144 -8.05 1.55 4.71
N ILE A 145 -7.66 1.69 3.44
CA ILE A 145 -6.30 2.06 3.05
C ILE A 145 -6.31 3.55 2.69
N ASP A 146 -5.61 4.35 3.49
CA ASP A 146 -5.49 5.79 3.28
C ASP A 146 -4.24 6.14 2.49
N THR A 147 -4.45 6.69 1.30
CA THR A 147 -3.38 7.05 0.36
C THR A 147 -3.22 8.56 0.17
N ILE A 148 -3.89 9.39 0.97
CA ILE A 148 -3.84 10.84 0.83
C ILE A 148 -2.57 11.38 1.50
N SER A 149 -1.74 12.07 0.71
CA SER A 149 -0.54 12.79 1.20
C SER A 149 -0.81 14.24 1.60
N ALA A 150 -2.05 14.70 1.51
CA ALA A 150 -2.48 16.00 2.01
C ALA A 150 -3.14 15.86 3.40
N MET A 151 -3.21 16.95 4.15
CA MET A 151 -3.97 16.99 5.40
C MET A 151 -5.46 16.75 5.12
N HIS A 152 -6.09 15.88 5.90
CA HIS A 152 -7.52 15.56 5.79
C HIS A 152 -8.04 15.04 7.14
N PRO A 153 -9.34 15.19 7.44
CA PRO A 153 -9.91 14.74 8.71
C PRO A 153 -10.01 13.22 8.78
N LEU A 154 -9.55 12.62 9.88
CA LEU A 154 -9.60 11.17 10.09
C LEU A 154 -10.95 10.68 10.62
N THR A 155 -11.63 11.49 11.44
CA THR A 155 -12.89 11.10 12.09
C THR A 155 -13.95 10.58 11.11
N PRO A 156 -14.23 11.25 9.97
CA PRO A 156 -15.19 10.73 9.01
C PRO A 156 -14.81 9.36 8.44
N LEU A 157 -13.51 9.08 8.29
CA LEU A 157 -13.04 7.77 7.81
C LEU A 157 -13.21 6.70 8.89
N ILE A 158 -12.90 7.05 10.14
CA ILE A 158 -13.07 6.16 11.29
C ILE A 158 -14.54 5.78 11.45
N ASP A 159 -15.47 6.71 11.25
CA ASP A 159 -16.91 6.46 11.40
C ASP A 159 -17.45 5.49 10.32
N LEU A 160 -16.81 5.41 9.15
CA LEU A 160 -17.16 4.43 8.11
C LEU A 160 -16.77 2.99 8.48
N LEU A 161 -15.84 2.81 9.41
CA LEU A 161 -15.39 1.49 9.85
C LEU A 161 -16.44 0.80 10.75
N LYS A 162 -16.64 -0.50 10.52
CA LYS A 162 -17.30 -1.40 11.47
C LYS A 162 -16.56 -1.43 12.82
N SER A 163 -17.18 -2.02 13.83
CA SER A 163 -16.47 -2.42 15.05
C SER A 163 -15.27 -3.31 14.70
N HIS A 164 -14.13 -3.08 15.36
CA HIS A 164 -12.83 -3.72 15.06
C HIS A 164 -12.23 -3.40 13.68
N GLY A 165 -12.81 -2.46 12.95
CA GLY A 165 -12.27 -2.03 11.67
C GLY A 165 -10.90 -1.36 11.80
N LYS A 166 -10.15 -1.40 10.69
CA LYS A 166 -8.75 -0.93 10.65
C LYS A 166 -8.57 0.19 9.63
N LEU A 167 -8.13 1.36 10.08
CA LEU A 167 -7.63 2.42 9.23
C LEU A 167 -6.11 2.26 9.09
N VAL A 168 -5.63 2.06 7.87
CA VAL A 168 -4.20 1.88 7.58
C VAL A 168 -3.68 3.01 6.72
N MET A 169 -2.80 3.81 7.32
CA MET A 169 -2.16 4.95 6.68
C MET A 169 -0.97 4.51 5.84
N VAL A 170 -1.00 4.85 4.55
CA VAL A 170 0.15 4.75 3.64
C VAL A 170 0.47 6.07 2.95
N GLY A 171 -0.44 7.05 3.01
CA GLY A 171 -0.17 8.45 2.72
C GLY A 171 0.76 9.06 3.76
N ALA A 172 1.55 10.05 3.33
CA ALA A 172 2.51 10.75 4.17
C ALA A 172 2.24 12.26 4.12
N PRO A 173 1.27 12.77 4.91
CA PRO A 173 1.05 14.21 5.04
C PRO A 173 2.20 14.88 5.78
N GLU A 174 2.57 16.09 5.34
CA GLU A 174 3.65 16.87 5.96
C GLU A 174 3.26 17.43 7.34
N LYS A 175 1.97 17.69 7.55
CA LYS A 175 1.42 18.21 8.80
C LYS A 175 0.80 17.10 9.64
N PRO A 176 0.83 17.21 10.97
CA PRO A 176 0.11 16.30 11.86
C PRO A 176 -1.39 16.23 11.51
N LEU A 177 -1.98 15.05 11.68
CA LEU A 177 -3.41 14.84 11.54
C LEU A 177 -4.09 14.88 12.91
N GLU A 178 -5.28 15.47 12.98
CA GLU A 178 -6.10 15.48 14.19
C GLU A 178 -6.90 14.18 14.32
N LEU A 179 -6.99 13.67 15.55
CA LEU A 179 -7.66 12.41 15.86
C LEU A 179 -8.59 12.56 17.07
N LEU A 180 -9.87 12.26 16.86
CA LEU A 180 -10.86 12.16 17.93
C LEU A 180 -10.99 10.70 18.40
N LEU A 181 -10.67 10.46 19.68
CA LEU A 181 -10.65 9.12 20.27
C LEU A 181 -12.03 8.46 20.52
N PRO A 182 -13.15 9.16 20.77
CA PRO A 182 -14.41 8.49 21.12
C PRO A 182 -14.86 7.43 20.11
N SER A 183 -14.81 7.72 18.80
CA SER A 183 -15.17 6.77 17.74
C SER A 183 -14.25 5.53 17.73
N LEU A 184 -12.97 5.69 18.06
CA LEU A 184 -12.03 4.57 18.18
C LEU A 184 -12.35 3.69 19.39
N ILE A 185 -12.57 4.32 20.55
CA ILE A 185 -12.82 3.63 21.81
C ILE A 185 -14.13 2.84 21.73
N MET A 186 -15.23 3.49 21.31
CA MET A 186 -16.55 2.85 21.23
C MET A 186 -16.59 1.68 20.25
N GLY A 187 -15.88 1.78 19.12
CA GLY A 187 -15.85 0.74 18.09
C GLY A 187 -14.71 -0.27 18.23
N ARG A 188 -13.81 -0.12 19.21
CA ARG A 188 -12.53 -0.87 19.31
C ARG A 188 -11.77 -0.88 17.97
N LYS A 189 -11.74 0.27 17.29
CA LYS A 189 -11.14 0.44 15.96
C LYS A 189 -9.63 0.64 16.08
N THR A 190 -8.89 0.28 15.03
CA THR A 190 -7.42 0.41 14.98
C THR A 190 -7.01 1.44 13.95
N ILE A 191 -6.05 2.29 14.31
CA ILE A 191 -5.28 3.08 13.35
C ILE A 191 -3.86 2.53 13.32
N ALA A 192 -3.36 2.24 12.13
CA ALA A 192 -2.01 1.76 11.92
C ALA A 192 -1.38 2.46 10.70
N ALA A 193 -0.08 2.32 10.55
CA ALA A 193 0.64 2.78 9.37
C ALA A 193 1.49 1.64 8.79
N SER A 194 1.79 1.73 7.50
CA SER A 194 2.67 0.76 6.82
C SER A 194 3.70 1.48 5.97
N TYR A 195 4.95 1.02 6.04
CA TYR A 195 6.06 1.62 5.32
C TYR A 195 6.71 0.58 4.40
N ILE A 196 6.45 0.69 3.09
CA ILE A 196 7.02 -0.21 2.05
C ILE A 196 6.76 -1.69 2.44
N GLY A 197 7.71 -2.59 2.18
CA GLY A 197 7.71 -3.97 2.64
C GLY A 197 9.12 -4.56 2.60
N GLY A 198 9.34 -5.68 3.29
CA GLY A 198 10.61 -6.40 3.21
C GLY A 198 10.78 -7.13 1.87
N VAL A 199 11.99 -7.58 1.57
CA VAL A 199 12.30 -8.20 0.26
C VAL A 199 11.47 -9.46 0.04
N LYS A 200 11.32 -10.29 1.07
CA LYS A 200 10.48 -11.51 1.02
C LYS A 200 9.04 -11.20 0.60
N ARG A 201 8.50 -10.05 1.02
CA ARG A 201 7.13 -9.65 0.66
C ARG A 201 7.04 -9.12 -0.76
N HIS A 202 8.07 -8.41 -1.25
CA HIS A 202 8.17 -8.06 -2.67
C HIS A 202 8.20 -9.29 -3.56
N LYS A 203 9.00 -10.31 -3.21
CA LYS A 203 9.04 -11.59 -3.95
C LYS A 203 7.65 -12.24 -4.02
N LYS A 204 6.92 -12.28 -2.89
CA LYS A 204 5.54 -12.81 -2.86
C LYS A 204 4.57 -12.01 -3.72
N LEU A 205 4.68 -10.67 -3.71
CA LEU A 205 3.84 -9.79 -4.52
C LEU A 205 4.00 -10.10 -6.02
N LEU A 206 5.22 -10.30 -6.49
CA LEU A 206 5.49 -10.57 -7.90
C LEU A 206 5.01 -11.95 -8.35
N ILE A 207 4.87 -12.92 -7.44
CA ILE A 207 4.50 -14.30 -7.77
C ILE A 207 2.98 -14.50 -7.87
N SER A 208 2.22 -14.03 -6.89
CA SER A 208 0.82 -14.45 -6.71
C SER A 208 -0.19 -13.37 -7.15
N PRO A 209 -0.31 -12.24 -6.44
CA PRO A 209 -1.38 -11.29 -6.69
C PRO A 209 -1.23 -10.56 -8.03
N LEU A 210 0.00 -10.47 -8.55
CA LEU A 210 0.24 -9.83 -9.83
C LEU A 210 -0.33 -10.63 -11.01
N ASN A 211 -0.22 -11.96 -10.97
CA ASN A 211 -0.83 -12.83 -11.97
C ASN A 211 -2.35 -12.69 -11.94
N THR A 212 -2.96 -12.74 -10.75
CA THR A 212 -4.42 -12.53 -10.60
C THR A 212 -4.87 -11.15 -11.11
N MET A 213 -4.07 -10.11 -10.87
CA MET A 213 -4.36 -8.76 -11.39
C MET A 213 -4.22 -8.64 -12.91
N LEU A 214 -3.28 -9.37 -13.51
CA LEU A 214 -3.08 -9.40 -14.97
C LEU A 214 -4.22 -10.17 -15.64
N ASP A 215 -4.67 -11.26 -15.04
CA ASP A 215 -5.84 -12.02 -15.50
C ASP A 215 -7.11 -11.15 -15.50
N LEU A 216 -7.27 -10.28 -14.50
CA LEU A 216 -8.37 -9.30 -14.45
C LEU A 216 -8.27 -8.18 -15.49
N LYS A 217 -7.09 -7.90 -16.05
CA LYS A 217 -6.95 -6.95 -17.18
C LYS A 217 -7.31 -7.60 -18.53
N LEU A 218 -7.29 -8.93 -18.59
CA LEU A 218 -7.62 -9.71 -19.79
C LEU A 218 -9.11 -10.09 -19.88
N ARG A 219 -9.91 -9.72 -18.87
CA ARG A 219 -11.37 -9.87 -18.83
C ARG A 219 -12.04 -8.51 -18.87
#